data_AF-A0A5K1EW38-F1
#
_entry.id   AF-A0A5K1EW38-F1
#
_cell.length_a   1.000
_cell.length_b   1.000
_cell.length_c   1.000
_cell.angle_alpha   90.00
_cell.angle_beta   90.00
_cell.angle_gamma   90.00
#
_symmetry.space_group_name_H-M   'P 1'
#
loop_
_entity.id
_entity.type
_entity.pdbx_description
1 polymer ?
#
loop_
_entity_poly.entity_id
_entity_poly.type
_entity_poly.pdbx_seq_one_letter_code
_entity_poly.pdbx_strand_id
1 'polypeptide(L)' 'SENHKPKTSPNSKEEVDNQVSNGNIEAQTFTFRELAAATNNFMPECLIGEGGFGRVYKGELEASGQ' A
#
# COMPACT_ATOMS: atom_id res chain seq x y z
N SER A 1 33.70 -29.05 36.44
CA SER A 1 33.99 -27.81 35.69
C SER A 1 34.05 -28.11 34.23
N GLU A 2 32.97 -27.84 33.51
CA GLU A 2 32.98 -27.72 32.06
C GLU A 2 31.76 -26.87 31.69
N ASN A 3 31.98 -25.63 31.25
CA ASN A 3 31.64 -25.22 29.89
C ASN A 3 31.77 -23.70 29.70
N HIS A 4 32.74 -23.37 28.84
CA HIS A 4 32.66 -22.42 27.74
C HIS A 4 32.01 -21.04 27.99
N LYS A 5 32.91 -20.07 28.20
CA LYS A 5 32.74 -18.63 28.00
C LYS A 5 32.11 -18.31 26.63
N PRO A 6 31.02 -17.54 26.55
CA PRO A 6 30.72 -16.77 25.35
C PRO A 6 31.59 -15.51 25.37
N LYS A 7 32.39 -15.33 24.31
CA LYS A 7 33.11 -14.08 24.04
C LYS A 7 32.10 -13.04 23.51
N THR A 8 32.05 -11.90 24.18
CA THR A 8 31.75 -10.56 23.62
C THR A 8 32.69 -10.31 22.41
N SER A 9 32.36 -9.65 21.30
CA SER A 9 31.48 -8.53 20.90
C SER A 9 31.36 -8.55 19.34
N PRO A 10 31.01 -7.47 18.61
CA PRO A 10 29.92 -6.49 18.71
C PRO A 10 29.02 -6.53 17.44
N ASN A 11 27.75 -6.11 17.50
CA ASN A 11 27.26 -5.20 16.46
C ASN A 11 25.91 -4.58 16.82
N SER A 12 25.86 -3.25 16.65
CA SER A 12 24.70 -2.42 16.32
C SER A 12 23.36 -2.86 16.91
N LYS A 13 23.02 -2.30 18.07
CA LYS A 13 21.61 -2.03 18.39
C LYS A 13 21.14 -0.98 17.39
N GLU A 14 20.58 -1.40 16.27
CA GLU A 14 19.68 -0.53 15.51
C GLU A 14 18.41 -0.41 16.34
N GLU A 15 18.32 0.68 17.08
CA GLU A 15 17.05 1.16 17.61
C GLU A 15 16.18 1.50 16.39
N VAL A 16 15.31 0.57 16.02
CA VAL A 16 14.25 0.83 15.04
C VAL A 16 13.32 1.85 15.70
N ASP A 17 13.55 3.11 15.36
CA ASP A 17 12.66 4.22 15.64
C ASP A 17 11.31 3.93 14.96
N ASN A 18 10.39 3.32 15.72
CA ASN A 18 8.98 3.26 15.36
C ASN A 18 8.39 4.67 15.54
N GLN A 19 8.86 5.64 14.75
CA GLN A 19 8.08 6.83 14.44
C GLN A 19 6.91 6.38 13.58
N VAL A 20 5.86 5.92 14.25
CA VAL A 20 4.51 6.04 13.69
C VAL A 20 4.30 7.53 13.55
N SER A 21 4.57 8.05 12.37
CA SER A 21 4.17 9.40 12.02
C SER A 21 2.67 9.44 12.25
N ASN A 22 2.24 10.31 13.17
CA ASN A 22 0.84 10.70 13.32
C ASN A 22 0.43 11.55 12.10
N GLY A 23 0.73 11.06 10.89
CA GLY A 23 0.27 11.65 9.65
C GLY A 23 -1.21 11.33 9.53
N ASN A 24 -2.00 12.34 9.20
CA ASN A 24 -3.40 12.12 8.85
C ASN A 24 -3.44 11.15 7.67
N ILE A 25 -3.90 9.91 7.90
CA ILE A 25 -4.15 8.95 6.82
C ILE A 25 -5.47 9.39 6.18
N GLU A 26 -5.38 10.36 5.28
CA GLU A 26 -6.54 10.85 4.54
C GLU A 26 -6.77 9.95 3.33
N ALA A 27 -7.99 9.42 3.21
CA ALA A 27 -8.40 8.70 2.02
C ALA A 27 -8.61 9.71 0.87
N GLN A 28 -7.94 9.48 -0.25
CA GLN A 28 -8.19 10.26 -1.45
C GLN A 28 -9.59 9.92 -1.99
N THR A 29 -10.40 10.94 -2.23
CA THR A 29 -11.73 10.78 -2.84
C THR A 29 -11.62 11.01 -4.34
N PHE A 30 -12.28 10.15 -5.11
CA PHE A 30 -12.39 10.29 -6.57
C PHE A 30 -13.85 10.47 -6.96
N THR A 31 -14.08 11.37 -7.89
CA THR A 31 -15.36 11.53 -8.56
C THR A 31 -15.65 10.33 -9.46
N PHE A 32 -16.92 10.08 -9.73
CA PHE A 32 -17.32 9.06 -10.70
C PHE A 32 -16.66 9.27 -12.08
N ARG A 33 -16.48 10.53 -12.50
CA ARG A 33 -15.86 10.86 -13.79
C ARG A 33 -14.39 10.48 -13.85
N GLU A 34 -13.65 10.66 -12.75
CA GLU A 34 -12.25 10.23 -12.67
C GLU A 34 -12.14 8.70 -12.71
N LEU A 35 -13.02 8.00 -11.99
CA LEU A 35 -13.08 6.54 -12.04
C LEU A 35 -13.45 6.03 -13.44
N ALA A 36 -14.40 6.68 -14.11
CA ALA A 36 -14.76 6.37 -15.49
C ALA A 36 -13.57 6.60 -16.43
N ALA A 37 -12.87 7.73 -16.32
CA ALA A 37 -11.68 7.99 -17.14
C ALA A 37 -10.59 6.93 -16.92
N ALA A 38 -10.31 6.57 -15.67
CA ALA A 38 -9.30 5.60 -15.31
C ALA A 38 -9.59 4.18 -15.85
N THR A 39 -10.87 3.82 -15.99
CA THR A 39 -11.33 2.47 -16.39
C THR A 39 -11.82 2.41 -17.84
N ASN A 40 -11.52 3.43 -18.64
CA ASN A 40 -12.03 3.59 -20.00
C ASN A 40 -13.56 3.43 -20.07
N ASN A 41 -14.26 4.16 -19.20
CA ASN A 41 -15.69 4.14 -18.98
C ASN A 41 -16.23 2.75 -18.56
N PHE A 42 -15.57 2.09 -17.62
CA PHE A 42 -15.93 0.75 -17.11
C PHE A 42 -16.04 -0.30 -18.22
N MET A 43 -15.13 -0.23 -19.19
CA MET A 43 -15.12 -1.14 -20.34
C MET A 43 -14.89 -2.60 -19.88
N PRO A 44 -15.52 -3.61 -20.54
CA PRO A 44 -15.36 -5.02 -20.18
C PRO A 44 -13.90 -5.51 -20.19
N GLU A 45 -13.06 -4.92 -21.04
CA GLU A 45 -11.63 -5.23 -21.15
C GLU A 45 -10.86 -4.85 -19.87
N CYS A 46 -11.40 -3.92 -19.07
CA CYS A 46 -10.86 -3.54 -17.78
C CYS A 46 -11.43 -4.38 -16.62
N LEU A 47 -12.44 -5.22 -16.83
CA LEU A 47 -13.01 -6.07 -15.79
C LEU A 47 -12.03 -7.18 -15.40
N ILE A 48 -11.68 -7.26 -14.13
CA ILE A 48 -10.77 -8.29 -13.59
C ILE A 48 -11.49 -9.34 -12.74
N GLY A 49 -12.73 -9.08 -12.32
CA GLY A 49 -13.54 -10.05 -11.59
C GLY A 49 -14.93 -9.54 -11.22
N GLU A 50 -15.82 -10.49 -10.92
CA GLU A 50 -17.17 -10.24 -10.41
C GLU A 50 -17.47 -11.23 -9.27
N GLY A 51 -18.09 -10.75 -8.20
CA GLY A 51 -18.47 -11.58 -7.05
C GLY A 51 -19.37 -10.86 -6.06
N GLY A 52 -19.42 -11.34 -4.81
CA GLY A 52 -20.31 -10.79 -3.76
C GLY A 52 -20.05 -9.32 -3.39
N PHE A 53 -18.94 -8.75 -3.85
CA PHE A 53 -18.58 -7.34 -3.65
C PHE A 53 -18.89 -6.46 -4.88
N GLY A 54 -19.46 -7.04 -5.94
CA GLY A 54 -19.70 -6.37 -7.22
C GLY A 54 -18.61 -6.64 -8.25
N ARG A 55 -18.50 -5.73 -9.22
CA ARG A 55 -17.51 -5.80 -10.31
C ARG A 55 -16.24 -5.04 -9.95
N VAL A 56 -15.10 -5.61 -10.28
CA VAL A 56 -13.79 -5.03 -10.03
C VAL A 56 -13.14 -4.71 -11.37
N TYR A 57 -12.75 -3.46 -11.56
CA TYR A 57 -12.12 -2.97 -12.78
C TYR A 57 -10.68 -2.52 -12.52
N LYS A 58 -9.77 -2.83 -13.43
CA LYS A 58 -8.45 -2.22 -13.52
C LYS A 58 -8.57 -0.84 -14.15
N GLY A 59 -7.92 0.15 -13.56
CA GLY A 59 -7.78 1.47 -14.15
C GLY A 59 -6.47 2.14 -13.75
N GLU A 60 -6.10 3.17 -14.48
CA GLU A 60 -4.94 4.01 -14.20
C GLU A 60 -5.42 5.42 -13.87
N LEU A 61 -5.13 5.88 -12.66
CA LEU A 61 -5.38 7.26 -12.28
C LEU A 61 -4.23 8.09 -12.83
N GLU A 62 -4.53 9.06 -13.69
CA GLU A 62 -3.53 10.06 -14.03
C GLU A 62 -3.09 10.76 -12.74
N ALA A 63 -1.80 11.00 -12.58
CA ALA A 63 -1.30 11.79 -11.48
C ALA A 63 -1.91 13.19 -11.60
N SER A 64 -3.00 13.42 -10.86
CA SER A 64 -3.48 14.77 -10.62
C SER A 64 -2.32 15.47 -9.95
N GLY A 65 -1.71 16.47 -10.60
CA GLY A 65 -0.66 17.30 -10.04
C GLY A 65 -1.18 18.21 -8.93
N GLN A 66 -1.87 17.62 -7.95
CA GLN A 66 -2.21 18.26 -6.68
C GLN A 66 -0.95 18.56 -5.89
#